data_AF-A0A9R1CVF5-F1
#
_entry.id   AF-A0A9R1CVF5-F1
#
_cell.length_a   1.000
_cell.length_b   1.000
_cell.length_c   1.000
_cell.angle_alpha   90.00
_cell.angle_beta   90.00
_cell.angle_gamma   90.00
#
_symmetry.space_group_name_H-M   'P 1'
#
loop_
_entity.id
_entity.type
_entity.pdbx_description
1 polymer ?
#
loop_
_entity_poly.entity_id
_entity_poly.type
_entity_poly.pdbx_seq_one_letter_code
_entity_poly.pdbx_strand_id
1 'polypeptide(L)'
;MTPDRLRSIVPMFGGGTSYIETLNAVLEFVASHNPTTDELVGWHRGTFDRVSSRDSILRRVSYLKQVGFIQQDGKRWVLGEAGREYVEDYDVETLLRIMCERNIGLRSLMYALAAGPMTIEEISGQQLDTHPELGWSRGETDMALQRVNWLRSMGLVEKQDGEYALTDAGHQFVDAAVAEWANTAWTPKGTDDAMMAGVYETTVQARSVDPEFRVTVLSRYNRTCPVSGVDHPGLLDVAHVLSWSDYPEHRADLSNVLPLSKTHHAAFDRALFTIDQEYRLRVNPSFETESEVLQRTILDQAGERVLIPDDSIAPAYLAQHNESLGWV
;
A
#
# COMPACT_ATOMS: atom_id res chain seq x y z
N MET A 1 -17.86 -12.59 4.64
CA MET A 1 -16.73 -12.80 3.71
C MET A 1 -16.45 -11.47 3.05
N THR A 2 -15.29 -10.87 3.32
CA THR A 2 -14.78 -9.75 2.53
C THR A 2 -14.72 -10.21 1.07
N PRO A 3 -15.27 -9.46 0.09
CA PRO A 3 -15.16 -9.84 -1.30
C PRO A 3 -13.68 -9.99 -1.69
N ASP A 4 -13.35 -11.03 -2.47
CA ASP A 4 -12.01 -11.19 -3.00
C ASP A 4 -11.62 -9.93 -3.78
N ARG A 5 -10.51 -9.31 -3.39
CA ARG A 5 -9.99 -8.12 -4.05
C ARG A 5 -9.52 -8.45 -5.47
N LEU A 6 -9.72 -7.50 -6.39
CA LEU A 6 -9.42 -7.65 -7.80
C LEU A 6 -7.91 -7.55 -8.04
N ARG A 7 -7.36 -8.57 -8.71
CA ARG A 7 -5.96 -8.62 -9.17
C ARG A 7 -5.73 -7.74 -10.41
N SER A 8 -6.76 -7.57 -11.22
CA SER A 8 -6.71 -6.80 -12.47
C SER A 8 -7.57 -5.56 -12.38
N ILE A 9 -6.96 -4.42 -12.69
CA ILE A 9 -7.63 -3.14 -12.85
C ILE A 9 -7.84 -2.88 -14.35
N VAL A 10 -9.02 -2.39 -14.74
CA VAL A 10 -9.36 -2.15 -16.16
C VAL A 10 -9.24 -0.66 -16.47
N PRO A 11 -8.58 -0.27 -17.57
CA PRO A 11 -8.52 1.12 -17.99
C PRO A 11 -9.86 1.60 -18.52
N MET A 12 -10.20 2.86 -18.24
CA MET A 12 -11.35 3.50 -18.86
C MET A 12 -10.97 4.11 -20.22
N PHE A 13 -11.98 4.56 -20.97
CA PHE A 13 -11.74 5.25 -22.24
C PHE A 13 -11.17 6.67 -22.00
N GLY A 14 -10.74 7.35 -23.05
CA GLY A 14 -10.22 8.73 -22.96
C GLY A 14 -8.71 8.88 -22.69
N GLY A 15 -7.99 7.79 -22.40
CA GLY A 15 -6.54 7.82 -22.13
C GLY A 15 -6.21 7.87 -20.64
N GLY A 16 -4.92 7.76 -20.30
CA GLY A 16 -4.44 7.51 -18.93
C GLY A 16 -4.70 8.60 -17.88
N THR A 17 -5.35 9.70 -18.24
CA THR A 17 -5.70 10.82 -17.35
C THR A 17 -7.19 11.15 -17.35
N SER A 18 -8.02 10.44 -18.13
CA SER A 18 -9.46 10.70 -18.29
C SER A 18 -10.33 9.55 -17.79
N TYR A 19 -9.79 8.69 -16.92
CA TYR A 19 -10.53 7.54 -16.40
C TYR A 19 -11.68 7.93 -15.51
N ILE A 20 -11.50 8.95 -14.66
CA ILE A 20 -12.55 9.47 -13.79
C ILE A 20 -13.64 10.17 -14.59
N GLU A 21 -13.27 11.00 -15.57
CA GLU A 21 -14.25 11.66 -16.45
C GLU A 21 -15.15 10.61 -17.13
N THR A 22 -14.54 9.52 -17.62
CA THR A 22 -15.28 8.40 -18.20
C THR A 22 -16.13 7.66 -17.18
N LEU A 23 -15.60 7.38 -15.99
CA LEU A 23 -16.35 6.74 -14.89
C LEU A 23 -17.59 7.57 -14.52
N ASN A 24 -17.41 8.87 -14.31
CA ASN A 24 -18.45 9.79 -13.91
C ASN A 24 -19.58 9.82 -14.96
N ALA A 25 -19.22 9.94 -16.25
CA ALA A 25 -20.18 9.90 -17.34
C ALA A 25 -20.98 8.57 -17.39
N VAL A 26 -20.32 7.43 -17.15
CA VAL A 26 -20.98 6.12 -17.10
C VAL A 26 -21.96 6.06 -15.93
N LEU A 27 -21.54 6.50 -14.74
CA LEU A 27 -22.35 6.45 -13.53
C LEU A 27 -23.56 7.37 -13.64
N GLU A 28 -23.38 8.58 -14.15
CA GLU A 28 -24.46 9.55 -14.40
C GLU A 28 -25.49 8.97 -15.38
N PHE A 29 -25.03 8.36 -16.48
CA PHE A 29 -25.91 7.73 -17.44
C PHE A 29 -26.71 6.57 -16.84
N VAL A 30 -26.04 5.70 -16.06
CA VAL A 30 -26.69 4.57 -15.38
C VAL A 30 -27.72 5.06 -14.35
N ALA A 31 -27.36 6.06 -13.53
CA ALA A 31 -28.23 6.64 -12.52
C ALA A 31 -29.49 7.26 -13.14
N SER A 32 -29.35 7.92 -14.29
CA SER A 32 -30.43 8.67 -14.93
C SER A 32 -31.37 7.78 -15.77
N HIS A 33 -30.88 6.68 -16.34
CA HIS A 33 -31.62 5.95 -17.38
C HIS A 33 -31.91 4.48 -17.04
N ASN A 34 -31.26 3.90 -16.04
CA ASN A 34 -31.31 2.47 -15.73
C ASN A 34 -31.23 1.58 -17.00
N PRO A 35 -30.16 1.72 -17.82
CA PRO A 35 -30.14 1.21 -19.18
C PRO A 35 -30.05 -0.32 -19.21
N THR A 36 -30.58 -0.92 -20.27
CA THR A 36 -30.21 -2.28 -20.67
C THR A 36 -28.75 -2.34 -21.13
N THR A 37 -28.18 -3.54 -21.23
CA THR A 37 -26.81 -3.72 -21.75
C THR A 37 -26.65 -3.14 -23.16
N ASP A 38 -27.65 -3.28 -24.03
CA ASP A 38 -27.57 -2.77 -25.41
C ASP A 38 -27.64 -1.25 -25.47
N GLU A 39 -28.49 -0.63 -24.64
CA GLU A 39 -28.56 0.83 -24.50
C GLU A 39 -27.24 1.38 -23.95
N LEU A 40 -26.66 0.74 -22.93
CA LEU A 40 -25.36 1.14 -22.37
C LEU A 40 -24.24 1.02 -23.39
N VAL A 41 -24.20 -0.06 -24.18
CA VAL A 41 -23.23 -0.23 -25.28
C VAL A 41 -23.44 0.82 -26.38
N GLY A 42 -24.69 1.10 -26.74
CA GLY A 42 -25.05 2.14 -27.70
C GLY A 42 -24.59 3.52 -27.24
N TRP A 43 -24.84 3.85 -25.98
CA TRP A 43 -24.40 5.12 -25.37
C TRP A 43 -22.88 5.28 -25.38
N HIS A 44 -22.11 4.23 -25.01
CA HIS A 44 -20.65 4.30 -25.07
C HIS A 44 -20.12 4.63 -26.48
N ARG A 45 -20.72 4.03 -27.51
CA ARG A 45 -20.34 4.25 -28.92
C ARG A 45 -20.67 5.65 -29.42
N GLY A 46 -21.72 6.25 -28.88
CA GLY A 46 -22.13 7.62 -29.22
C GLY A 46 -21.38 8.69 -28.41
N THR A 47 -20.87 8.33 -27.23
CA THR A 47 -20.28 9.28 -26.27
C THR A 47 -18.76 9.38 -26.39
N PHE A 48 -18.06 8.26 -26.59
CA PHE A 48 -16.60 8.23 -26.60
C PHE A 48 -16.06 8.03 -28.01
N ASP A 49 -15.22 8.97 -28.44
CA ASP A 49 -14.53 8.88 -29.72
C ASP A 49 -13.70 7.59 -29.82
N ARG A 50 -13.72 6.96 -31.00
CA ARG A 50 -12.96 5.73 -31.31
C ARG A 50 -13.37 4.51 -30.47
N VAL A 51 -14.53 4.53 -29.80
CA VAL A 51 -15.08 3.38 -29.07
C VAL A 51 -16.15 2.68 -29.93
N SER A 52 -15.82 1.52 -30.50
CA SER A 52 -16.76 0.74 -31.33
C SER A 52 -16.92 -0.72 -30.88
N SER A 53 -15.90 -1.31 -30.27
CA SER A 53 -15.88 -2.72 -29.86
C SER A 53 -16.82 -2.99 -28.67
N ARG A 54 -17.82 -3.86 -28.88
CA ARG A 54 -18.74 -4.29 -27.83
C ARG A 54 -17.99 -5.00 -26.70
N ASP A 55 -17.07 -5.89 -27.01
CA ASP A 55 -16.32 -6.65 -26.00
C ASP A 55 -15.45 -5.74 -25.13
N SER A 56 -14.84 -4.72 -25.74
CA SER A 56 -14.06 -3.71 -25.01
C SER A 56 -14.91 -2.91 -24.04
N ILE A 57 -16.14 -2.54 -24.43
CA ILE A 57 -17.11 -1.87 -23.55
C ILE A 57 -17.54 -2.81 -22.43
N LEU A 58 -17.95 -4.04 -22.77
CA LEU A 58 -18.45 -5.01 -21.78
C LEU A 58 -17.38 -5.40 -20.75
N ARG A 59 -16.10 -5.41 -21.11
CA ARG A 59 -15.00 -5.59 -20.16
C ARG A 59 -14.98 -4.50 -19.08
N ARG A 60 -15.18 -3.24 -19.45
CA ARG A 60 -15.25 -2.10 -18.51
C ARG A 60 -16.51 -2.15 -17.67
N VAL A 61 -17.66 -2.41 -18.28
CA VAL A 61 -18.93 -2.61 -17.55
C VAL A 61 -18.80 -3.75 -16.54
N SER A 62 -18.19 -4.87 -16.92
CA SER A 62 -17.92 -5.99 -16.01
C SER A 62 -17.00 -5.58 -14.86
N TYR A 63 -15.96 -4.80 -15.12
CA TYR A 63 -15.06 -4.30 -14.09
C TYR A 63 -15.79 -3.36 -13.11
N LEU A 64 -16.56 -2.39 -13.61
CA LEU A 64 -17.35 -1.49 -12.77
C LEU A 64 -18.36 -2.27 -11.90
N LYS A 65 -18.95 -3.34 -12.43
CA LYS A 65 -19.77 -4.28 -11.66
C LYS A 65 -18.98 -4.98 -10.55
N GLN A 66 -17.79 -5.48 -10.85
CA GLN A 66 -16.94 -6.18 -9.89
C GLN A 66 -16.45 -5.28 -8.75
N VAL A 67 -16.13 -4.02 -9.06
CA VAL A 67 -15.80 -3.02 -8.03
C VAL A 67 -17.03 -2.65 -7.18
N GLY A 68 -18.22 -2.69 -7.79
CA GLY A 68 -19.50 -2.39 -7.12
C GLY A 68 -20.06 -1.00 -7.45
N PHE A 69 -19.51 -0.33 -8.46
CA PHE A 69 -20.03 0.94 -8.96
C PHE A 69 -21.41 0.79 -9.61
N ILE A 70 -21.63 -0.32 -10.31
CA ILE A 70 -22.92 -0.64 -10.93
C ILE A 70 -23.32 -2.07 -10.61
N GLN A 71 -24.60 -2.37 -10.70
CA GLN A 71 -25.13 -3.71 -10.52
C GLN A 71 -26.27 -3.97 -11.51
N GLN A 72 -26.64 -5.23 -11.67
CA GLN A 72 -27.80 -5.60 -12.50
C GLN A 72 -29.03 -5.77 -11.62
N ASP A 73 -30.12 -5.11 -12.00
CA ASP A 73 -31.47 -5.37 -11.53
C ASP A 73 -32.31 -5.90 -12.70
N GLY A 74 -32.53 -7.22 -12.72
CA GLY A 74 -33.09 -7.92 -13.87
C GLY A 74 -32.26 -7.70 -15.15
N LYS A 75 -32.84 -7.02 -16.14
CA LYS A 75 -32.20 -6.70 -17.43
C LYS A 75 -31.56 -5.31 -17.49
N ARG A 76 -31.69 -4.53 -16.43
CA ARG A 76 -31.24 -3.13 -16.36
C ARG A 76 -30.02 -3.02 -15.48
N TRP A 77 -29.18 -2.05 -15.79
CA TRP A 77 -28.06 -1.62 -14.96
C TRP A 77 -28.54 -0.48 -14.07
N VAL A 78 -28.20 -0.56 -12.79
CA VAL A 78 -28.47 0.48 -11.79
C VAL A 78 -27.18 0.74 -11.02
N LEU A 79 -27.11 1.84 -10.26
CA LEU A 79 -25.97 2.08 -9.38
C LEU A 79 -25.84 0.95 -8.34
N GLY A 80 -24.61 0.47 -8.14
CA GLY A 80 -24.27 -0.40 -7.04
C GLY A 80 -24.08 0.40 -5.74
N GLU A 81 -23.74 -0.27 -4.65
CA GLU A 81 -23.53 0.38 -3.35
C GLU A 81 -22.40 1.42 -3.39
N ALA A 82 -21.22 1.01 -3.84
CA ALA A 82 -20.07 1.91 -3.99
C ALA A 82 -20.33 3.02 -5.03
N GLY A 83 -21.15 2.72 -6.05
CA GLY A 83 -21.58 3.73 -7.03
C GLY A 83 -22.47 4.79 -6.43
N ARG A 84 -23.45 4.41 -5.61
CA ARG A 84 -24.32 5.36 -4.92
C ARG A 84 -23.54 6.25 -3.98
N GLU A 85 -22.65 5.67 -3.18
CA GLU A 85 -21.76 6.41 -2.29
C GLU A 85 -20.90 7.44 -3.05
N TYR A 86 -20.23 7.02 -4.12
CA TYR A 86 -19.34 7.91 -4.86
C TYR A 86 -20.06 9.06 -5.59
N VAL A 87 -21.26 8.82 -6.16
CA VAL A 87 -21.97 9.88 -6.92
C VAL A 87 -22.64 10.93 -6.05
N GLU A 88 -22.66 10.77 -4.72
CA GLU A 88 -23.21 11.80 -3.82
C GLU A 88 -22.46 13.12 -3.99
N ASP A 89 -21.12 13.06 -3.99
CA ASP A 89 -20.26 14.24 -4.05
C ASP A 89 -19.19 14.19 -5.16
N TYR A 90 -19.03 13.04 -5.85
CA TYR A 90 -17.93 12.78 -6.81
C TYR A 90 -16.54 13.04 -6.19
N ASP A 91 -16.41 12.75 -4.91
CA ASP A 91 -15.21 12.99 -4.13
C ASP A 91 -14.10 11.98 -4.46
N VAL A 92 -12.88 12.48 -4.66
CA VAL A 92 -11.71 11.68 -5.06
C VAL A 92 -11.24 10.78 -3.92
N GLU A 93 -11.34 11.23 -2.68
CA GLU A 93 -10.93 10.43 -1.52
C GLU A 93 -11.83 9.20 -1.36
N THR A 94 -13.14 9.41 -1.52
CA THR A 94 -14.16 8.34 -1.56
C THR A 94 -13.87 7.34 -2.68
N LEU A 95 -13.61 7.84 -3.89
CA LEU A 95 -13.26 6.99 -5.02
C LEU A 95 -11.99 6.16 -4.73
N LEU A 96 -10.94 6.80 -4.24
CA LEU A 96 -9.69 6.13 -3.96
C LEU A 96 -9.86 5.08 -2.86
N ARG A 97 -10.59 5.37 -1.78
CA ARG A 97 -10.90 4.40 -0.73
C ARG A 97 -11.59 3.17 -1.30
N ILE A 98 -12.66 3.34 -2.08
CA ILE A 98 -13.38 2.25 -2.77
C ILE A 98 -12.39 1.44 -3.64
N MET A 99 -11.56 2.13 -4.41
CA MET A 99 -10.63 1.49 -5.34
C MET A 99 -9.54 0.71 -4.60
N CYS A 100 -8.99 1.23 -3.50
CA CYS A 100 -8.03 0.54 -2.64
C CYS A 100 -8.64 -0.68 -1.95
N GLU A 101 -9.87 -0.57 -1.44
CA GLU A 101 -10.59 -1.70 -0.83
C GLU A 101 -10.85 -2.81 -1.84
N ARG A 102 -11.17 -2.46 -3.09
CA ARG A 102 -11.59 -3.43 -4.12
C ARG A 102 -10.47 -3.97 -4.98
N ASN A 103 -9.35 -3.26 -5.13
CA ASN A 103 -8.24 -3.67 -6.00
C ASN A 103 -6.96 -3.87 -5.19
N ILE A 104 -6.33 -5.03 -5.35
CA ILE A 104 -5.02 -5.34 -4.74
C ILE A 104 -3.98 -4.33 -5.22
N GLY A 105 -3.08 -3.85 -4.36
CA GLY A 105 -1.86 -3.14 -4.77
C GLY A 105 -1.96 -1.65 -5.08
N LEU A 106 -3.15 -1.04 -5.10
CA LEU A 106 -3.24 0.43 -5.20
C LEU A 106 -2.70 1.11 -3.94
N ARG A 107 -3.04 0.58 -2.75
CA ARG A 107 -2.57 1.11 -1.47
C ARG A 107 -1.05 0.98 -1.34
N SER A 108 -0.51 -0.22 -1.57
CA SER A 108 0.96 -0.42 -1.57
C SER A 108 1.71 0.40 -2.62
N LEU A 109 1.09 0.72 -3.76
CA LEU A 109 1.69 1.59 -4.76
C LEU A 109 1.83 3.01 -4.23
N MET A 110 0.80 3.53 -3.56
CA MET A 110 0.85 4.87 -2.98
C MET A 110 1.92 4.98 -1.89
N TYR A 111 2.06 3.96 -1.04
CA TYR A 111 3.15 3.93 -0.06
C TYR A 111 4.53 3.94 -0.72
N ALA A 112 4.73 3.18 -1.79
CA ALA A 112 5.99 3.16 -2.50
C ALA A 112 6.32 4.52 -3.14
N LEU A 113 5.33 5.14 -3.80
CA LEU A 113 5.49 6.45 -4.43
C LEU A 113 5.66 7.59 -3.40
N ALA A 114 5.16 7.42 -2.17
CA ALA A 114 5.42 8.36 -1.08
C ALA A 114 6.89 8.39 -0.66
N ALA A 115 7.62 7.29 -0.84
CA ALA A 115 9.06 7.24 -0.58
C ALA A 115 9.91 7.86 -1.68
N GLY A 116 9.38 7.97 -2.90
CA GLY A 116 10.06 8.65 -3.99
C GLY A 116 9.47 8.34 -5.38
N PRO A 117 9.88 9.10 -6.41
CA PRO A 117 9.50 8.85 -7.79
C PRO A 117 9.98 7.48 -8.28
N MET A 118 9.21 6.87 -9.19
CA MET A 118 9.53 5.56 -9.76
C MET A 118 9.26 5.51 -11.27
N THR A 119 10.10 4.81 -12.01
CA THR A 119 9.82 4.38 -13.39
C THR A 119 8.70 3.34 -13.44
N ILE A 120 8.14 3.06 -14.62
CA ILE A 120 7.07 2.06 -14.72
C ILE A 120 7.57 0.63 -14.48
N GLU A 121 8.84 0.36 -14.82
CA GLU A 121 9.52 -0.90 -14.56
C GLU A 121 9.69 -1.13 -13.05
N GLU A 122 10.10 -0.10 -12.31
CA GLU A 122 10.21 -0.15 -10.85
C GLU A 122 8.84 -0.33 -10.19
N ILE A 123 7.80 0.38 -10.66
CA ILE A 123 6.42 0.17 -10.18
C ILE A 123 5.99 -1.28 -10.40
N SER A 124 6.25 -1.85 -11.57
CA SER A 124 5.90 -3.25 -11.86
C SER A 124 6.65 -4.22 -10.93
N GLY A 125 7.95 -4.00 -10.72
CA GLY A 125 8.75 -4.77 -9.77
C GLY A 125 8.19 -4.70 -8.35
N GLN A 126 7.96 -3.49 -7.85
CA GLN A 126 7.41 -3.25 -6.50
C GLN A 126 6.06 -3.93 -6.29
N GLN A 127 5.16 -3.85 -7.28
CA GLN A 127 3.85 -4.48 -7.20
C GLN A 127 3.96 -6.01 -7.11
N LEU A 128 4.87 -6.63 -7.87
CA LEU A 128 5.07 -8.08 -7.86
C LEU A 128 5.80 -8.58 -6.61
N ASP A 129 6.72 -7.79 -6.07
CA ASP A 129 7.45 -8.12 -4.83
C ASP A 129 6.52 -8.05 -3.60
N THR A 130 5.61 -7.07 -3.62
CA THR A 130 4.63 -6.85 -2.55
C THR A 130 3.46 -7.83 -2.67
N HIS A 131 2.93 -8.02 -3.88
CA HIS A 131 1.73 -8.81 -4.17
C HIS A 131 2.01 -9.90 -5.21
N PRO A 132 2.72 -10.99 -4.83
CA PRO A 132 3.02 -12.09 -5.74
C PRO A 132 1.74 -12.77 -6.29
N GLU A 133 0.61 -12.65 -5.60
CA GLU A 133 -0.69 -13.15 -6.04
C GLU A 133 -1.24 -12.45 -7.29
N LEU A 134 -0.70 -11.28 -7.67
CA LEU A 134 -1.05 -10.61 -8.92
C LEU A 134 -0.73 -11.50 -10.13
N GLY A 135 0.33 -12.32 -10.04
CA GLY A 135 0.65 -13.34 -11.03
C GLY A 135 1.02 -12.79 -12.41
N TRP A 136 1.53 -11.56 -12.50
CA TRP A 136 2.00 -10.98 -13.76
C TRP A 136 3.39 -11.51 -14.13
N SER A 137 3.70 -11.50 -15.42
CA SER A 137 5.06 -11.75 -15.90
C SER A 137 5.97 -10.56 -15.57
N ARG A 138 7.14 -10.79 -14.96
CA ARG A 138 8.14 -9.73 -14.80
C ARG A 138 8.55 -9.18 -16.18
N GLY A 139 8.64 -7.86 -16.27
CA GLY A 139 8.95 -7.15 -17.53
C GLY A 139 7.71 -6.72 -18.32
N GLU A 140 6.52 -7.27 -18.04
CA GLU A 140 5.26 -6.74 -18.57
C GLU A 140 4.75 -5.62 -17.67
N THR A 141 4.67 -4.40 -18.19
CA THR A 141 4.35 -3.19 -17.40
C THR A 141 2.91 -2.70 -17.59
N ASP A 142 2.13 -3.33 -18.48
CA ASP A 142 0.77 -2.87 -18.81
C ASP A 142 -0.14 -2.76 -17.58
N MET A 143 -0.10 -3.76 -16.69
CA MET A 143 -0.95 -3.78 -15.49
C MET A 143 -0.52 -2.74 -14.45
N ALA A 144 0.79 -2.55 -14.27
CA ALA A 144 1.35 -1.47 -13.48
C ALA A 144 0.93 -0.10 -14.05
N LEU A 145 0.96 0.03 -15.38
CA LEU A 145 0.58 1.25 -16.08
C LEU A 145 -0.90 1.58 -15.87
N GLN A 146 -1.78 0.58 -15.87
CA GLN A 146 -3.19 0.83 -15.59
C GLN A 146 -3.42 1.29 -14.16
N ARG A 147 -2.70 0.74 -13.18
CA ARG A 147 -2.80 1.18 -11.78
C ARG A 147 -2.37 2.63 -11.61
N VAL A 148 -1.20 2.98 -12.11
CA VAL A 148 -0.69 4.34 -11.99
C VAL A 148 -1.56 5.33 -12.76
N ASN A 149 -2.12 4.95 -13.92
CA ASN A 149 -3.04 5.81 -14.68
C ASN A 149 -4.37 6.08 -13.95
N TRP A 150 -4.87 5.15 -13.14
CA TRP A 150 -6.00 5.45 -12.26
C TRP A 150 -5.65 6.53 -11.23
N LEU A 151 -4.49 6.43 -10.57
CA LEU A 151 -4.02 7.45 -9.62
C LEU A 151 -3.73 8.79 -10.32
N ARG A 152 -3.21 8.77 -11.54
CA ARG A 152 -3.02 9.98 -12.36
C ARG A 152 -4.33 10.62 -12.75
N SER A 153 -5.34 9.83 -13.10
CA SER A 153 -6.66 10.35 -13.39
C SER A 153 -7.34 10.94 -12.15
N MET A 154 -6.94 10.54 -10.94
CA MET A 154 -7.35 11.14 -9.66
C MET A 154 -6.56 12.41 -9.31
N GLY A 155 -5.54 12.78 -10.09
CA GLY A 155 -4.66 13.91 -9.77
C GLY A 155 -3.72 13.66 -8.60
N LEU A 156 -3.59 12.40 -8.16
CA LEU A 156 -2.76 12.01 -7.00
C LEU A 156 -1.35 11.61 -7.39
N VAL A 157 -1.15 11.27 -8.67
CA VAL A 157 0.15 10.95 -9.25
C VAL A 157 0.34 11.81 -10.49
N GLU A 158 1.54 12.32 -10.67
CA GLU A 158 1.96 12.95 -11.91
C GLU A 158 3.09 12.16 -12.58
N LYS A 159 3.33 12.45 -13.86
CA LYS A 159 4.41 11.84 -14.62
C LYS A 159 5.34 12.93 -15.13
N GLN A 160 6.60 12.86 -14.75
CA GLN A 160 7.65 13.78 -15.19
C GLN A 160 8.88 12.99 -15.60
N ASP A 161 9.46 13.31 -16.76
CA ASP A 161 10.73 12.73 -17.25
C ASP A 161 10.82 11.19 -17.28
N GLY A 162 9.66 10.51 -17.41
CA GLY A 162 9.57 9.05 -17.47
C GLY A 162 9.23 8.39 -16.13
N GLU A 163 9.30 9.15 -15.04
CA GLU A 163 9.00 8.72 -13.68
C GLU A 163 7.61 9.18 -13.25
N TYR A 164 7.07 8.51 -12.23
CA TYR A 164 5.80 8.81 -11.60
C TYR A 164 6.05 9.19 -10.14
N ALA A 165 5.44 10.28 -9.69
CA ALA A 165 5.58 10.77 -8.32
C ALA A 165 4.19 11.14 -7.76
N LEU A 166 4.03 11.06 -6.44
CA LEU A 166 2.84 11.61 -5.80
C LEU A 166 2.80 13.13 -5.98
N THR A 167 1.60 13.67 -6.15
CA THR A 167 1.35 15.11 -6.02
C THR A 167 1.21 15.48 -4.54
N ASP A 168 1.13 16.78 -4.22
CA ASP A 168 0.85 17.23 -2.84
C ASP A 168 -0.46 16.62 -2.30
N ALA A 169 -1.49 16.51 -3.13
CA ALA A 169 -2.75 15.85 -2.77
C ALA A 169 -2.56 14.33 -2.54
N GLY A 170 -1.71 13.69 -3.35
CA GLY A 170 -1.32 12.30 -3.15
C GLY A 170 -0.65 12.06 -1.80
N HIS A 171 0.29 12.91 -1.41
CA HIS A 171 0.97 12.84 -0.11
C HIS A 171 -0.01 13.05 1.05
N GLN A 172 -0.83 14.10 1.01
CA GLN A 172 -1.84 14.39 2.03
C GLN A 172 -2.80 13.23 2.24
N PHE A 173 -3.24 12.58 1.16
CA PHE A 173 -4.11 11.42 1.25
C PHE A 173 -3.43 10.24 1.94
N VAL A 174 -2.18 9.92 1.58
CA VAL A 174 -1.43 8.82 2.22
C VAL A 174 -1.33 9.06 3.73
N ASP A 175 -0.95 10.27 4.13
CA ASP A 175 -0.77 10.61 5.55
C ASP A 175 -2.09 10.51 6.34
N ALA A 176 -3.20 10.96 5.76
CA ALA A 176 -4.52 10.90 6.39
C ALA A 176 -5.07 9.45 6.45
N ALA A 177 -4.95 8.69 5.36
CA ALA A 177 -5.61 7.41 5.19
C ALA A 177 -4.95 6.27 6.00
N VAL A 178 -3.68 6.39 6.41
CA VAL A 178 -2.98 5.32 7.15
C VAL A 178 -3.64 5.00 8.49
N ALA A 179 -4.17 6.00 9.20
CA ALA A 179 -4.88 5.76 10.45
C ALA A 179 -6.19 4.99 10.24
N GLU A 180 -6.86 5.18 9.11
CA GLU A 180 -8.09 4.46 8.77
C GLU A 180 -7.78 3.04 8.28
N TRP A 181 -6.80 2.90 7.40
CA TRP A 181 -6.37 1.61 6.85
C TRP A 181 -5.76 0.67 7.88
N ALA A 182 -5.09 1.22 8.89
CA ALA A 182 -4.66 0.51 10.09
C ALA A 182 -5.78 -0.37 10.69
N ASN A 183 -7.03 0.09 10.67
CA ASN A 183 -8.17 -0.64 11.24
C ASN A 183 -8.81 -1.65 10.26
N THR A 184 -8.26 -1.81 9.05
CA THR A 184 -8.80 -2.73 8.04
C THR A 184 -8.23 -4.13 8.19
N ALA A 185 -9.11 -5.13 8.29
CA ALA A 185 -8.70 -6.53 8.35
C ALA A 185 -8.25 -7.02 6.96
N TRP A 186 -6.94 -7.11 6.73
CA TRP A 186 -6.37 -7.81 5.57
C TRP A 186 -5.38 -8.89 6.03
N THR A 187 -5.61 -10.12 5.57
CA THR A 187 -4.69 -11.24 5.76
C THR A 187 -4.08 -11.60 4.41
N PRO A 188 -2.77 -11.42 4.20
CA PRO A 188 -2.12 -11.86 2.97
C PRO A 188 -2.20 -13.40 2.89
N LYS A 189 -2.53 -13.93 1.71
CA LYS A 189 -2.46 -15.37 1.45
C LYS A 189 -1.09 -15.70 0.85
N GLY A 190 -0.22 -16.33 1.65
CA GLY A 190 1.05 -16.90 1.20
C GLY A 190 1.45 -18.12 2.04
N THR A 191 1.44 -19.29 1.38
CA THR A 191 1.95 -20.65 1.70
C THR A 191 1.62 -21.28 3.06
N ASP A 192 0.90 -22.41 3.00
CA ASP A 192 0.43 -23.31 4.06
C ASP A 192 1.45 -23.58 5.19
N ASP A 193 1.02 -23.48 6.46
CA ASP A 193 0.59 -24.66 7.20
C ASP A 193 -0.20 -24.30 8.46
N ALA A 194 -1.18 -25.13 8.81
CA ALA A 194 -2.08 -24.93 9.92
C ALA A 194 -1.34 -25.07 11.28
N MET A 195 -1.01 -23.95 11.90
CA MET A 195 -0.78 -23.86 13.34
C MET A 195 -1.81 -22.89 13.90
N MET A 196 -2.93 -23.43 14.39
CA MET A 196 -3.89 -22.69 15.20
C MET A 196 -3.17 -22.24 16.48
N ALA A 197 -2.60 -21.04 16.46
CA ALA A 197 -2.18 -20.35 17.66
C ALA A 197 -3.44 -20.10 18.48
N GLY A 198 -3.57 -20.80 19.61
CA GLY A 198 -4.61 -20.54 20.59
C GLY A 198 -4.62 -19.05 20.90
N VAL A 199 -5.82 -18.46 20.92
CA VAL A 199 -6.04 -17.05 21.23
C VAL A 199 -5.53 -16.79 22.65
N TYR A 200 -4.29 -16.33 22.78
CA TYR A 200 -3.89 -15.50 23.91
C TYR A 200 -4.41 -14.11 23.57
N GLU A 201 -5.58 -13.79 24.11
CA GLU A 201 -6.11 -12.42 24.10
C GLU A 201 -5.19 -11.58 25.00
N THR A 202 -4.07 -11.16 24.42
CA THR A 202 -3.16 -10.25 25.09
C THR A 202 -3.79 -8.88 24.91
N THR A 203 -4.39 -8.35 25.97
CA THR A 203 -4.76 -6.93 26.12
C THR A 203 -3.50 -6.05 26.13
N VAL A 204 -2.78 -6.06 25.02
CA VAL A 204 -1.98 -4.93 24.57
C VAL A 204 -2.75 -4.38 23.40
N GLN A 205 -3.01 -3.08 23.35
CA GLN A 205 -3.47 -2.42 22.13
C GLN A 205 -2.40 -2.69 21.06
N ALA A 206 -2.54 -3.79 20.32
CA ALA A 206 -1.67 -4.11 19.20
C ALA A 206 -1.89 -2.97 18.21
N ARG A 207 -0.89 -2.10 18.10
CA ARG A 207 -0.79 -1.03 17.11
C ARG A 207 -1.09 -1.69 15.76
N SER A 208 -2.27 -1.45 15.20
CA SER A 208 -2.68 -2.12 13.97
C SER A 208 -1.99 -1.40 12.82
N VAL A 209 -0.82 -1.87 12.41
CA VAL A 209 -0.16 -1.37 11.20
C VAL A 209 -0.96 -1.87 10.01
N ASP A 210 -1.27 -0.99 9.05
CA ASP A 210 -1.96 -1.40 7.83
C ASP A 210 -1.23 -2.60 7.21
N PRO A 211 -1.93 -3.71 6.95
CA PRO A 211 -1.25 -4.90 6.47
C PRO A 211 -0.56 -4.75 5.11
N GLU A 212 -1.05 -3.89 4.20
CA GLU A 212 -0.33 -3.59 2.95
C GLU A 212 0.90 -2.71 3.17
N PHE A 213 0.80 -1.72 4.06
CA PHE A 213 1.97 -0.95 4.50
C PHE A 213 3.05 -1.89 5.02
N ARG A 214 2.66 -2.81 5.91
CA ARG A 214 3.57 -3.82 6.46
C ARG A 214 4.26 -4.65 5.37
N VAL A 215 3.51 -5.19 4.40
CA VAL A 215 4.12 -6.00 3.34
C VAL A 215 5.04 -5.16 2.46
N THR A 216 4.70 -3.89 2.22
CA THR A 216 5.53 -2.93 1.48
C THR A 216 6.85 -2.64 2.21
N VAL A 217 6.82 -2.47 3.53
CA VAL A 217 8.03 -2.33 4.35
C VAL A 217 8.88 -3.59 4.24
N LEU A 218 8.28 -4.77 4.46
CA LEU A 218 9.03 -6.03 4.43
C LEU A 218 9.69 -6.28 3.06
N SER A 219 9.01 -5.99 1.95
CA SER A 219 9.56 -6.24 0.61
C SER A 219 10.80 -5.39 0.34
N ARG A 220 10.87 -4.15 0.84
CA ARG A 220 12.07 -3.29 0.70
C ARG A 220 13.31 -3.88 1.36
N TYR A 221 13.14 -4.66 2.42
CA TYR A 221 14.24 -5.28 3.18
C TYR A 221 14.40 -6.77 2.89
N ASN A 222 13.98 -7.24 1.71
CA ASN A 222 14.03 -8.65 1.32
C ASN A 222 13.35 -9.59 2.33
N ARG A 223 12.34 -9.09 3.04
CA ARG A 223 11.61 -9.79 4.12
C ARG A 223 12.52 -10.28 5.25
N THR A 224 13.58 -9.52 5.57
CA THR A 224 14.57 -9.90 6.58
C THR A 224 14.81 -8.77 7.59
N CYS A 225 14.96 -9.13 8.87
CA CYS A 225 15.42 -8.22 9.91
C CYS A 225 16.90 -7.87 9.67
N PRO A 226 17.26 -6.59 9.44
CA PRO A 226 18.62 -6.21 9.08
C PRO A 226 19.61 -6.34 10.27
N VAL A 227 19.10 -6.40 11.50
CA VAL A 227 19.93 -6.59 12.71
C VAL A 227 20.18 -8.07 13.00
N SER A 228 19.15 -8.90 12.89
CA SER A 228 19.20 -10.29 13.39
C SER A 228 19.24 -11.35 12.29
N GLY A 229 19.01 -10.98 11.03
CA GLY A 229 18.91 -11.90 9.89
C GLY A 229 17.69 -12.81 9.88
N VAL A 230 16.71 -12.59 10.77
CA VAL A 230 15.45 -13.37 10.79
C VAL A 230 14.64 -13.02 9.54
N ASP A 231 14.19 -14.04 8.81
CA ASP A 231 13.52 -13.91 7.50
C ASP A 231 12.09 -14.49 7.49
N HIS A 232 11.65 -15.12 8.58
CA HIS A 232 10.30 -15.66 8.67
C HIS A 232 9.28 -14.51 8.90
N PRO A 233 8.33 -14.26 7.98
CA PRO A 233 7.43 -13.09 8.06
C PRO A 233 6.60 -13.02 9.35
N GLY A 234 6.19 -14.16 9.91
CA GLY A 234 5.45 -14.22 11.18
C GLY A 234 6.26 -13.79 12.43
N LEU A 235 7.58 -13.67 12.30
CA LEU A 235 8.50 -13.25 13.37
C LEU A 235 9.01 -11.81 13.19
N LEU A 236 8.61 -11.14 12.12
CA LEU A 236 8.97 -9.76 11.83
C LEU A 236 7.86 -8.83 12.23
N ASP A 237 8.21 -7.69 12.81
CA ASP A 237 7.33 -6.54 13.01
C ASP A 237 7.85 -5.37 12.17
N VAL A 238 7.05 -4.30 12.09
CA VAL A 238 7.48 -3.00 11.58
C VAL A 238 7.68 -2.08 12.78
N ALA A 239 8.91 -1.67 13.02
CA ALA A 239 9.28 -0.73 14.08
C ALA A 239 9.37 0.67 13.48
N HIS A 240 8.77 1.66 14.15
CA HIS A 240 8.93 3.06 13.78
C HIS A 240 10.16 3.65 14.48
N VAL A 241 10.95 4.44 13.77
CA VAL A 241 12.10 5.18 14.33
C VAL A 241 11.58 6.34 15.17
N LEU A 242 10.80 7.22 14.56
CA LEU A 242 10.03 8.25 15.26
C LEU A 242 8.73 7.66 15.80
N SER A 243 8.42 7.93 17.06
CA SER A 243 7.26 7.37 17.75
C SER A 243 5.94 7.60 17.00
N TRP A 244 5.16 6.53 16.85
CA TRP A 244 3.83 6.55 16.24
C TRP A 244 2.86 7.55 16.90
N SER A 245 2.98 7.79 18.21
CA SER A 245 2.09 8.71 18.94
C SER A 245 2.44 10.17 18.70
N ASP A 246 3.74 10.46 18.62
CA ASP A 246 4.25 11.83 18.69
C ASP A 246 4.39 12.43 17.30
N TYR A 247 4.46 11.58 16.27
CA TYR A 247 4.65 11.95 14.86
C TYR A 247 3.57 11.30 13.97
N PRO A 248 2.29 11.70 14.10
CA PRO A 248 1.19 11.13 13.32
C PRO A 248 1.38 11.26 11.80
N GLU A 249 2.02 12.34 11.35
CA GLU A 249 2.37 12.60 9.95
C GLU A 249 3.41 11.62 9.37
N HIS A 250 4.19 10.95 10.22
CA HIS A 250 5.23 10.00 9.79
C HIS A 250 4.82 8.53 9.95
N ARG A 251 3.53 8.25 10.16
CA ARG A 251 3.01 6.87 10.34
C ARG A 251 3.08 6.03 9.08
N ALA A 252 2.85 6.68 7.95
CA ALA A 252 2.82 6.12 6.60
C ALA A 252 4.17 6.21 5.89
N ASP A 253 5.17 6.78 6.55
CA ASP A 253 6.45 7.08 5.93
C ASP A 253 7.33 5.83 5.96
N LEU A 254 7.61 5.28 4.77
CA LEU A 254 8.48 4.11 4.63
C LEU A 254 9.93 4.41 5.08
N SER A 255 10.34 5.68 5.10
CA SER A 255 11.65 6.13 5.57
C SER A 255 11.70 6.30 7.09
N ASN A 256 10.58 6.13 7.79
CA ASN A 256 10.47 6.17 9.26
C ASN A 256 10.36 4.77 9.89
N VAL A 257 10.56 3.71 9.11
CA VAL A 257 10.30 2.35 9.59
C VAL A 257 11.38 1.36 9.18
N LEU A 258 11.59 0.37 10.06
CA LEU A 258 12.48 -0.75 9.83
C LEU A 258 11.82 -2.07 10.24
N PRO A 259 12.01 -3.14 9.47
CA PRO A 259 11.54 -4.45 9.87
C PRO A 259 12.49 -5.05 10.90
N LEU A 260 11.99 -5.36 12.08
CA LEU A 260 12.77 -6.00 13.14
C LEU A 260 12.11 -7.31 13.53
N SER A 261 12.90 -8.29 13.98
CA SER A 261 12.30 -9.44 14.66
C SER A 261 11.66 -8.99 15.98
N LYS A 262 10.60 -9.68 16.43
CA LYS A 262 9.83 -9.29 17.63
C LYS A 262 10.70 -8.94 18.85
N THR A 263 11.75 -9.73 19.10
CA THR A 263 12.69 -9.49 20.20
C THR A 263 13.51 -8.22 19.98
N HIS A 264 13.99 -7.97 18.76
CA HIS A 264 14.78 -6.79 18.44
C HIS A 264 13.92 -5.52 18.42
N HIS A 265 12.67 -5.63 17.95
CA HIS A 265 11.70 -4.55 18.06
C HIS A 265 11.48 -4.15 19.52
N ALA A 266 11.22 -5.14 20.39
CA ALA A 266 11.02 -4.88 21.82
C ALA A 266 12.26 -4.28 22.52
N ALA A 267 13.46 -4.59 22.03
CA ALA A 267 14.73 -4.05 22.52
C ALA A 267 15.00 -2.63 21.99
N PHE A 268 14.64 -2.35 20.75
CA PHE A 268 14.69 -1.01 20.15
C PHE A 268 13.73 -0.04 20.86
N ASP A 269 12.46 -0.44 21.05
CA ASP A 269 11.45 0.35 21.78
C ASP A 269 11.84 0.66 23.23
N ARG A 270 12.71 -0.17 23.83
CA ARG A 270 13.24 0.01 25.19
C ARG A 270 14.57 0.77 25.23
N ALA A 271 15.05 1.26 24.09
CA ALA A 271 16.34 1.91 23.95
C ALA A 271 17.50 1.08 24.53
N LEU A 272 17.47 -0.23 24.32
CA LEU A 272 18.60 -1.13 24.66
C LEU A 272 19.69 -1.05 23.59
N PHE A 273 19.29 -0.76 22.36
CA PHE A 273 20.17 -0.40 21.25
C PHE A 273 19.43 0.57 20.32
N THR A 274 20.18 1.23 19.45
CA THR A 274 19.67 2.07 18.36
C THR A 274 20.58 1.95 17.13
N ILE A 275 20.27 2.67 16.08
CA ILE A 275 21.06 2.82 14.86
C ILE A 275 21.39 4.31 14.70
N ASP A 276 22.65 4.65 14.43
CA ASP A 276 23.06 6.04 14.18
C ASP A 276 22.85 6.49 12.73
N GLN A 277 23.16 7.76 12.44
CA GLN A 277 22.95 8.36 11.10
C GLN A 277 23.84 7.73 10.02
N GLU A 278 24.94 7.08 10.42
CA GLU A 278 25.83 6.30 9.57
C GLU A 278 25.40 4.83 9.46
N TYR A 279 24.22 4.50 9.97
CA TYR A 279 23.63 3.17 10.02
C TYR A 279 24.43 2.17 10.85
N ARG A 280 25.18 2.63 11.85
CA ARG A 280 25.90 1.74 12.78
C ARG A 280 25.06 1.43 14.00
N LEU A 281 25.17 0.19 14.47
CA LEU A 281 24.47 -0.26 15.66
C LEU A 281 25.12 0.36 16.91
N ARG A 282 24.33 1.02 17.75
CA ARG A 282 24.76 1.63 19.01
C ARG A 282 24.06 0.92 20.16
N VAL A 283 24.82 0.51 21.17
CA VAL A 283 24.29 -0.25 22.31
C VAL A 283 24.29 0.63 23.54
N ASN A 284 23.21 0.56 24.33
CA ASN A 284 23.16 1.21 25.62
C ASN A 284 24.25 0.63 26.54
N PRO A 285 25.17 1.46 27.09
CA PRO A 285 26.26 0.95 27.92
C PRO A 285 25.81 0.20 29.19
N SER A 286 24.57 0.41 29.63
CA SER A 286 23.97 -0.29 30.77
C SER A 286 23.21 -1.57 30.38
N PHE A 287 23.14 -1.91 29.10
CA PHE A 287 22.47 -3.11 28.63
C PHE A 287 23.37 -4.34 28.82
N GLU A 288 22.92 -5.26 29.67
CA GLU A 288 23.55 -6.55 29.93
C GLU A 288 22.56 -7.68 29.65
N THR A 289 23.06 -8.83 29.18
CA THR A 289 22.23 -9.99 28.87
C THR A 289 23.03 -11.29 28.89
N GLU A 290 22.42 -12.36 29.41
CA GLU A 290 22.96 -13.74 29.34
C GLU A 290 22.48 -14.49 28.08
N SER A 291 21.60 -13.89 27.27
CA SER A 291 21.10 -14.51 26.05
C SER A 291 22.17 -14.53 24.97
N GLU A 292 22.64 -15.72 24.57
CA GLU A 292 23.59 -15.91 23.46
C GLU A 292 23.11 -15.23 22.16
N VAL A 293 21.80 -15.23 21.91
CA VAL A 293 21.22 -14.59 20.73
C VAL A 293 21.45 -13.09 20.77
N LEU A 294 21.09 -12.41 21.87
CA LEU A 294 21.22 -10.96 22.00
C LEU A 294 22.68 -10.51 22.15
N GLN A 295 23.55 -11.34 22.74
CA GLN A 295 24.98 -11.10 22.71
C GLN A 295 25.47 -11.05 21.25
N ARG A 296 25.18 -12.09 20.47
CA ARG A 296 25.62 -12.18 19.08
C ARG A 296 25.02 -11.11 18.16
N THR A 297 23.75 -10.77 18.32
CA THR A 297 23.03 -9.89 17.36
C THR A 297 23.00 -8.42 17.76
N ILE A 298 23.27 -8.08 19.02
CA ILE A 298 23.29 -6.70 19.51
C ILE A 298 24.66 -6.34 20.06
N LEU A 299 25.15 -7.04 21.09
CA LEU A 299 26.38 -6.65 21.78
C LEU A 299 27.63 -6.80 20.89
N ASP A 300 27.79 -7.96 20.25
CA ASP A 300 28.94 -8.27 19.39
C ASP A 300 28.94 -7.46 18.09
N GLN A 301 27.79 -6.87 17.72
CA GLN A 301 27.64 -6.02 16.54
C GLN A 301 27.75 -4.52 16.87
N ALA A 302 28.08 -4.15 18.11
CA ALA A 302 28.21 -2.75 18.50
C ALA A 302 29.25 -2.01 17.63
N GLY A 303 28.83 -0.93 16.98
CA GLY A 303 29.62 -0.12 16.07
C GLY A 303 29.67 -0.64 14.63
N GLU A 304 29.21 -1.87 14.36
CA GLU A 304 29.13 -2.42 13.01
C GLU A 304 28.01 -1.76 12.21
N ARG A 305 28.21 -1.66 10.90
CA ARG A 305 27.22 -1.06 9.99
C ARG A 305 26.13 -2.09 9.68
N VAL A 306 24.89 -1.73 9.97
CA VAL A 306 23.71 -2.52 9.64
C VAL A 306 23.46 -2.43 8.13
N LEU A 307 23.17 -3.58 7.50
CA LEU A 307 22.84 -3.64 6.07
C LEU A 307 21.40 -3.17 5.86
N ILE A 308 21.25 -1.87 5.71
CA ILE A 308 20.00 -1.20 5.33
C ILE A 308 20.16 -0.81 3.85
N PRO A 309 19.19 -1.12 2.97
CA PRO A 309 19.25 -0.64 1.59
C PRO A 309 19.30 0.88 1.57
N ASP A 310 20.07 1.46 0.64
CA ASP A 310 20.20 2.92 0.53
C ASP A 310 18.82 3.58 0.44
N ASP A 311 18.68 4.76 1.05
CA ASP A 311 17.45 5.56 1.11
C ASP A 311 16.22 4.84 1.72
N SER A 312 16.44 3.80 2.54
CA SER A 312 15.35 3.08 3.22
C SER A 312 14.94 3.64 4.57
N ILE A 313 15.79 4.44 5.21
CA ILE A 313 15.48 5.18 6.44
C ILE A 313 16.08 6.57 6.31
N ALA A 314 15.35 7.61 6.70
CA ALA A 314 15.90 8.96 6.69
C ALA A 314 16.93 9.12 7.84
N PRO A 315 18.19 9.53 7.56
CA PRO A 315 19.18 9.78 8.62
C PRO A 315 18.72 10.83 9.64
N ALA A 316 17.92 11.81 9.20
CA ALA A 316 17.34 12.83 10.07
C ALA A 316 16.39 12.24 11.14
N TYR A 317 15.64 11.19 10.82
CA TYR A 317 14.77 10.52 11.80
C TYR A 317 15.57 9.74 12.83
N LEU A 318 16.65 9.07 12.40
CA LEU A 318 17.59 8.41 13.32
C LEU A 318 18.27 9.43 14.23
N ALA A 319 18.69 10.57 13.68
CA ALA A 319 19.23 11.68 14.45
C ALA A 319 18.28 12.12 15.57
N GLN A 320 17.05 12.46 15.18
CA GLN A 320 16.02 12.98 16.07
C GLN A 320 15.59 11.95 17.12
N HIS A 321 15.48 10.67 16.74
CA HIS A 321 15.26 9.59 17.72
C HIS A 321 16.40 9.54 18.74
N ASN A 322 17.64 9.54 18.27
CA ASN A 322 18.83 9.40 19.12
C ASN A 322 19.06 10.59 20.05
N GLU A 323 18.65 11.81 19.68
CA GLU A 323 18.69 12.99 20.57
C GLU A 323 17.86 12.80 21.86
N SER A 324 16.83 11.96 21.82
CA SER A 324 16.03 11.62 23.00
C SER A 324 16.70 10.58 23.93
N LEU A 325 17.76 9.92 23.46
CA LEU A 325 18.45 8.85 24.16
C LEU A 325 19.64 9.41 24.94
N GLY A 326 19.53 9.49 26.27
CA GLY A 326 20.57 10.06 27.14
C GLY A 326 21.89 9.26 27.24
N TRP A 327 22.11 8.27 26.37
CA TRP A 327 23.28 7.40 26.36
C TRP A 327 23.96 7.30 24.98
N VAL A 328 23.42 7.96 23.95
CA VAL A 328 23.97 7.97 22.59
C VAL A 328 24.94 9.14 22.41
#